data_AF-A0A239JG60-F1
#
_entry.id   AF-A0A239JG60-F1
#
_cell.length_a   1.000
_cell.length_b   1.000
_cell.length_c   1.000
_cell.angle_alpha   90.00
_cell.angle_beta   90.00
_cell.angle_gamma   90.00
#
_symmetry.space_group_name_H-M   'P 1'
#
loop_
_entity.id
_entity.type
_entity.pdbx_description
1 polymer ?
#
loop_
_entity_poly.entity_id
_entity_poly.type
_entity_poly.pdbx_seq_one_letter_code
_entity_poly.pdbx_strand_id
1 'polypeptide(L)' 'MRLFSKTTPKEKLQKKYEKLMKESYTLSKTNRKASDEKAAEADKIAKEIEAL' A
#
# COMPACT_ATOMS: atom_id res chain seq x y z
N MET A 1 12.49 22.91 16.33
CA MET A 1 12.67 22.33 14.98
C MET A 1 11.30 21.96 14.43
N ARG A 2 10.75 22.73 13.48
CA ARG A 2 9.39 22.53 12.94
C ARG A 2 9.39 21.39 11.90
N LEU A 3 9.21 20.16 12.34
CA LEU A 3 8.97 19.01 11.46
C LEU A 3 7.49 18.92 11.11
N PHE A 4 6.96 19.94 10.43
CA PHE A 4 5.71 19.77 9.69
C PHE A 4 6.07 19.06 8.39
N SER A 5 6.29 17.74 8.47
CA SER A 5 6.34 16.91 7.29
C SER A 5 4.98 17.00 6.62
N LYS A 6 4.90 17.81 5.57
CA LYS A 6 3.85 17.67 4.55
C LYS A 6 3.97 16.23 4.08
N THR A 7 3.17 15.33 4.63
CA THR A 7 3.09 13.97 4.11
C THR A 7 2.67 14.10 2.67
N THR A 8 3.63 13.92 1.78
CA THR A 8 3.40 14.13 0.35
C THR A 8 2.36 13.10 -0.10
N PRO A 9 1.56 13.40 -1.13
CA PRO A 9 0.62 12.42 -1.68
C PRO A 9 1.30 11.09 -1.99
N LYS A 10 2.56 11.11 -2.46
CA LYS A 10 3.42 9.93 -2.60
C LYS A 10 3.63 9.15 -1.30
N GLU A 11 3.96 9.83 -0.21
CA GLU A 11 4.22 9.19 1.09
C GLU A 11 2.95 8.54 1.69
N LYS A 12 1.78 9.17 1.48
CA LYS A 12 0.48 8.58 1.87
C LYS A 12 0.17 7.32 1.07
N LEU A 13 0.44 7.33 -0.23
CA LEU A 13 0.24 6.17 -1.09
C LEU A 13 1.25 5.06 -0.76
N GLN A 14 2.53 5.39 -0.52
CA GLN A 14 3.53 4.42 -0.08
C GLN A 14 3.12 3.72 1.22
N LYS A 15 2.65 4.49 2.23
CA LYS A 15 2.13 3.91 3.48
C LYS A 15 0.93 2.99 3.25
N LYS A 16 0.03 3.33 2.31
CA LYS A 16 -1.09 2.45 1.95
C LYS A 16 -0.61 1.18 1.26
N TYR A 17 0.28 1.30 0.28
CA TYR A 17 0.88 0.17 -0.43
C TYR A 17 1.53 -0.81 0.54
N GLU A 18 2.37 -0.31 1.44
CA GLU A 18 3.10 -1.12 2.41
C GLU A 18 2.16 -1.84 3.38
N LYS A 19 1.05 -1.17 3.77
CA LYS A 19 0.01 -1.77 4.60
C LYS A 19 -0.74 -2.88 3.86
N LEU A 20 -1.13 -2.64 2.61
CA LEU A 20 -1.80 -3.64 1.77
C LEU A 20 -0.92 -4.85 1.47
N MET A 21 0.38 -4.65 1.24
CA MET A 21 1.34 -5.74 1.05
C MET A 21 1.50 -6.59 2.32
N LYS A 22 1.58 -5.96 3.49
CA LYS A 22 1.58 -6.67 4.77
C LYS A 22 0.30 -7.48 4.98
N GLU A 23 -0.85 -6.87 4.69
CA GLU A 23 -2.16 -7.52 4.78
C GLU A 23 -2.30 -8.67 3.77
N SER A 24 -1.85 -8.49 2.53
CA SER A 24 -1.82 -9.55 1.51
C SER A 24 -0.96 -10.72 1.98
N TYR A 25 0.22 -10.47 2.57
CA TYR A 25 1.10 -11.51 3.07
C TYR A 25 0.50 -12.27 4.25
N THR A 26 -0.10 -11.59 5.23
CA THR A 26 -0.78 -12.28 6.34
C THR A 26 -2.03 -13.03 5.87
N LEU A 27 -2.77 -12.47 4.91
CA LEU A 27 -3.91 -13.14 4.29
C LEU A 27 -3.48 -14.31 3.42
N SER A 28 -2.30 -14.32 2.80
CA SER A 28 -1.83 -15.46 2.01
C SER A 28 -1.79 -16.76 2.83
N LYS A 29 -1.56 -16.63 4.15
CA LYS A 29 -1.49 -17.74 5.10
C LYS A 29 -2.85 -18.23 5.58
N THR A 30 -3.89 -17.41 5.46
CA THR A 30 -5.22 -17.67 6.06
C THR A 30 -6.35 -17.69 5.02
N ASN A 31 -6.29 -16.81 4.03
CA ASN A 31 -7.28 -16.64 2.96
C ASN A 31 -6.62 -16.18 1.65
N ARG A 32 -6.38 -17.13 0.74
CA ARG A 32 -5.77 -16.89 -0.58
C ARG A 32 -6.56 -15.88 -1.43
N LYS A 33 -7.88 -15.95 -1.43
CA LYS A 33 -8.72 -15.05 -2.23
C LYS A 33 -8.58 -13.59 -1.78
N ALA A 34 -8.60 -13.36 -0.46
CA ALA A 34 -8.41 -12.02 0.09
C ALA A 34 -6.96 -11.52 -0.10
N SER A 35 -5.98 -12.42 -0.12
CA SER A 35 -4.58 -12.09 -0.43
C SER A 35 -4.43 -11.55 -1.86
N ASP A 36 -5.06 -12.21 -2.83
CA ASP A 36 -5.05 -11.81 -4.24
C ASP A 36 -5.73 -10.44 -4.45
N GLU A 37 -6.86 -10.20 -3.78
CA GLU A 37 -7.53 -8.89 -3.82
C GLU A 37 -6.64 -7.77 -3.28
N LYS A 38 -5.96 -8.00 -2.15
CA LYS A 38 -5.05 -7.03 -1.52
C LYS A 38 -3.79 -6.79 -2.35
N ALA A 39 -3.26 -7.83 -3.00
CA ALA A 39 -2.14 -7.69 -3.92
C ALA A 39 -2.53 -6.83 -5.14
N ALA A 40 -3.71 -7.04 -5.71
CA ALA A 40 -4.22 -6.22 -6.81
C ALA A 40 -4.49 -4.77 -6.40
N GLU A 41 -4.96 -4.51 -5.17
CA GLU A 41 -5.06 -3.15 -4.64
C GLU A 41 -3.68 -2.49 -4.47
N ALA A 42 -2.69 -3.22 -3.96
CA ALA A 42 -1.34 -2.72 -3.83
C ALA A 42 -0.74 -2.36 -5.19
N ASP A 43 -0.92 -3.19 -6.22
CA ASP A 43 -0.45 -2.88 -7.58
C ASP A 43 -1.09 -1.62 -8.17
N LYS A 44 -2.38 -1.37 -7.90
CA LYS A 44 -3.04 -0.12 -8.30
C LYS A 44 -2.40 1.09 -7.62
N ILE A 45 -2.12 0.99 -6.33
CA ILE A 45 -1.46 2.06 -5.58
C ILE A 45 -0.02 2.27 -6.07
N ALA A 46 0.70 1.21 -6.41
CA ALA A 46 2.04 1.32 -7.00
C ALA A 46 2.00 2.12 -8.31
N LYS A 47 1.01 1.84 -9.18
CA LYS A 47 0.80 2.61 -10.41
C LYS A 47 0.41 4.07 -10.15
N GLU A 48 -0.41 4.35 -9.13
CA GLU A 48 -0.73 5.73 -8.72
C GLU A 48 0.51 6.47 -8.21
N ILE A 49 1.42 5.78 -7.52
CA ILE A 49 2.70 6.35 -7.06
C ILE A 49 3.63 6.65 -8.24
N GLU A 50 3.69 5.75 -9.23
CA GLU A 50 4.49 5.94 -10.45
C GLU A 50 3.95 7.07 -11.35
N ALA A 51 2.64 7.29 -11.33
CA ALA A 51 1.98 8.35 -12.11
C ALA A 51 2.11 9.76 -11.48
N LEU A 52 2.55 9.85 -10.21
CA LEU A 52 2.83 11.10 -9.47
C LEU A 52 4.32 11.46 -9.53
#